data_AF-A0A554PBT9-F1
#
_entry.id   AF-A0A554PBT9-F1
#
_cell.length_a   1.000
_cell.length_b   1.000
_cell.length_c   1.000
_cell.angle_alpha   90.00
_cell.angle_beta   90.00
_cell.angle_gamma   90.00
#
_symmetry.space_group_name_H-M   'P 1'
#
loop_
_entity.id
_entity.type
_entity.pdbx_description
1 polymer ?
#
loop_
_entity_poly.entity_id
_entity_poly.type
_entity_poly.pdbx_seq_one_letter_code
_entity_poly.pdbx_strand_id
1 'polypeptide(L)'
;MSQRRFRLMVAGLAGLILPACAQNPADSATQARFLARDLLLEERNGNCRVLVPQQPGIDLSLKWPCQFHRDPSGTLRTKQVGTRQVILVESSEQLPSPSRDCRTEIQALRSGSDQTLEASSAVSRVTACPPFQWDEKMFIGLFEPDA
;
A
#
# COMPACT_ATOMS: atom_id res chain seq x y z
N MET A 1 5.11 -17.43 -75.32
CA MET A 1 6.14 -18.22 -74.60
C MET A 1 5.98 -18.03 -73.11
N SER A 2 5.95 -19.16 -72.40
CA SER A 2 6.22 -19.40 -70.97
C SER A 2 5.38 -18.75 -69.86
N GLN A 3 4.68 -19.64 -69.16
CA GLN A 3 4.23 -19.58 -67.76
C GLN A 3 5.40 -19.51 -66.74
N ARG A 4 5.00 -19.31 -65.46
CA ARG A 4 5.59 -19.76 -64.16
C ARG A 4 6.23 -18.61 -63.35
N ARG A 5 6.11 -18.51 -62.02
CA ARG A 5 5.48 -19.26 -60.90
C ARG A 5 5.51 -18.30 -59.69
N PHE A 6 4.40 -18.10 -58.99
CA PHE A 6 4.15 -18.55 -57.61
C PHE A 6 5.34 -18.47 -56.63
N ARG A 7 5.23 -17.60 -55.63
CA ARG A 7 5.51 -17.89 -54.20
C ARG A 7 5.02 -16.74 -53.31
N LEU A 8 3.80 -16.92 -52.79
CA LEU A 8 3.37 -16.31 -51.53
C LEU A 8 4.25 -16.90 -50.42
N MET A 9 4.99 -16.06 -49.70
CA MET A 9 5.44 -16.36 -48.34
C MET A 9 4.71 -15.44 -47.38
N VAL A 10 3.71 -16.01 -46.70
CA VAL A 10 3.21 -15.51 -45.43
C VAL A 10 4.20 -16.02 -44.37
N ALA A 11 4.79 -15.11 -43.62
CA ALA A 11 5.38 -15.42 -42.31
C ALA A 11 4.90 -14.35 -41.35
N GLY A 12 3.72 -14.58 -40.79
CA GLY A 12 3.16 -13.76 -39.72
C GLY A 12 4.04 -13.87 -38.49
N LEU A 13 4.75 -12.80 -38.16
CA LEU A 13 5.27 -12.58 -36.81
C LEU A 13 4.11 -12.04 -35.97
N ALA A 14 3.32 -12.96 -35.42
CA ALA A 14 2.44 -12.64 -34.30
C ALA A 14 3.34 -12.35 -33.08
N GLY A 15 3.68 -11.07 -32.90
CA GLY A 15 4.30 -10.60 -31.67
C GLY A 15 3.34 -10.85 -30.51
N LEU A 16 3.67 -11.87 -29.71
CA LEU A 16 3.03 -12.12 -28.42
C LEU A 16 3.33 -10.92 -27.53
N ILE A 17 2.40 -9.96 -27.50
CA ILE A 17 2.40 -8.87 -26.53
C ILE A 17 2.05 -9.54 -25.21
N LEU A 18 3.07 -9.88 -24.42
CA LEU A 18 2.87 -10.23 -23.02
C LEU A 18 2.21 -9.00 -22.37
N PRO A 19 1.04 -9.12 -21.71
CA PRO A 19 0.61 -8.09 -20.80
C PRO A 19 1.66 -8.06 -19.69
N ALA A 20 2.64 -7.17 -19.80
CA ALA A 20 3.44 -6.78 -18.66
C ALA A 20 2.42 -6.31 -17.62
N CYS A 21 2.35 -7.02 -16.49
CA CYS A 21 1.48 -6.66 -15.38
C CYS A 21 1.69 -5.17 -15.11
N ALA A 22 0.68 -4.36 -15.45
CA ALA A 22 0.69 -2.94 -15.20
C ALA A 22 0.64 -2.76 -13.68
N GLN A 23 1.81 -2.68 -13.04
CA GLN A 23 1.93 -2.08 -11.72
C GLN A 23 1.34 -0.69 -11.87
N ASN A 24 0.22 -0.45 -11.22
CA ASN A 24 -0.48 0.82 -11.32
C ASN A 24 0.53 1.90 -10.86
N PRO A 25 0.95 2.86 -11.71
CA PRO A 25 2.09 3.75 -11.42
C PRO A 25 1.92 4.60 -10.15
N ALA A 26 0.70 4.65 -9.60
CA ALA A 26 0.32 5.41 -8.42
C ALA A 26 0.74 4.76 -7.09
N ASP A 27 1.13 3.49 -7.08
CA ASP A 27 1.33 2.72 -5.86
C ASP A 27 2.82 2.53 -5.56
N SER A 28 3.34 3.25 -4.57
CA SER A 28 4.72 3.14 -4.04
C SER A 28 4.72 3.00 -2.51
N ALA A 29 5.89 2.97 -1.86
CA ALA A 29 5.92 2.92 -0.40
C ALA A 29 5.11 4.09 0.23
N THR A 30 5.20 5.29 -0.34
CA THR A 30 4.56 6.50 0.20
C THR A 30 3.33 6.97 -0.56
N GLN A 31 2.99 6.36 -1.69
CA GLN A 31 1.81 6.71 -2.50
C GLN A 31 0.89 5.50 -2.64
N ALA A 32 -0.41 5.70 -2.53
CA ALA A 32 -1.37 4.63 -2.76
C ALA A 32 -2.74 5.15 -3.17
N ARG A 33 -3.47 4.36 -3.97
CA ARG A 33 -4.88 4.66 -4.28
C ARG A 33 -5.82 3.95 -3.32
N PHE A 34 -6.61 4.70 -2.56
CA PHE A 34 -7.59 4.17 -1.59
C PHE A 34 -8.94 4.87 -1.74
N LEU A 35 -10.03 4.09 -1.86
CA LEU A 35 -11.39 4.61 -2.12
C LEU A 35 -11.43 5.60 -3.30
N ALA A 36 -10.76 5.23 -4.40
CA ALA A 36 -10.60 6.06 -5.60
C ALA A 36 -9.92 7.43 -5.40
N ARG A 37 -9.25 7.64 -4.26
CA ARG A 37 -8.44 8.83 -3.97
C ARG A 37 -6.96 8.46 -3.94
N ASP A 38 -6.13 9.35 -4.45
CA ASP A 38 -4.68 9.20 -4.39
C ASP A 38 -4.18 9.79 -3.07
N LEU A 39 -3.61 8.93 -2.24
CA LEU A 39 -3.05 9.28 -0.93
C LEU A 39 -1.54 9.44 -1.04
N LEU A 40 -0.98 10.38 -0.27
CA LEU A 40 0.47 10.57 -0.14
C LEU A 40 0.85 10.59 1.34
N LEU A 41 1.89 9.84 1.71
CA LEU A 41 2.60 9.98 2.97
C LEU A 41 3.70 11.03 2.81
N GLU A 42 3.69 12.02 3.68
CA GLU A 42 4.72 13.04 3.78
C GLU A 42 5.28 13.14 5.20
N GLU A 43 6.44 13.77 5.30
CA GLU A 43 7.04 14.13 6.57
C GLU A 43 6.46 15.46 7.05
N ARG A 44 6.10 15.52 8.34
CA ARG A 44 5.76 16.76 9.02
C ARG A 44 6.17 16.69 10.49
N ASN A 45 7.13 17.54 10.87
CA ASN A 45 7.64 17.68 12.24
C ASN A 45 8.20 16.36 12.84
N GLY A 46 8.87 15.54 12.03
CA GLY A 46 9.43 14.24 12.40
C GLY A 46 8.42 13.08 12.34
N ASN A 47 7.17 13.37 12.05
CA ASN A 47 6.08 12.41 12.01
C ASN A 47 5.51 12.26 10.59
N CYS A 48 4.79 11.18 10.39
CA CYS A 48 4.10 10.93 9.13
C CYS A 48 2.77 11.68 9.09
N ARG A 49 2.46 12.26 7.95
CA ARG A 49 1.16 12.85 7.64
C ARG A 49 0.62 12.27 6.34
N VAL A 50 -0.66 11.98 6.32
CA VAL A 50 -1.36 11.50 5.13
C VAL A 50 -2.05 12.69 4.47
N LEU A 51 -1.65 13.00 3.25
CA LEU A 51 -2.42 13.91 2.40
C LEU A 51 -3.56 13.14 1.73
N VAL A 52 -4.75 13.73 1.82
CA VAL A 52 -5.99 13.21 1.25
C VAL A 52 -6.60 14.32 0.40
N PRO A 53 -6.93 14.08 -0.88
CA PRO A 53 -7.59 15.08 -1.70
C PRO A 53 -8.88 15.59 -1.05
N GLN A 54 -9.05 16.90 -1.01
CA GLN A 54 -10.25 17.59 -0.50
C GLN A 54 -10.53 17.39 1.01
N GLN A 55 -9.57 16.87 1.78
CA GLN A 55 -9.65 16.75 3.24
C GLN A 55 -8.38 17.35 3.86
N PRO A 56 -8.46 17.97 5.05
CA PRO A 56 -7.25 18.30 5.82
C PRO A 56 -6.39 17.04 6.00
N GLY A 57 -5.08 17.18 5.79
CA GLY A 57 -4.16 16.06 6.01
C GLY A 57 -4.25 15.50 7.43
N ILE A 58 -4.02 14.20 7.55
CA ILE A 58 -4.19 13.42 8.78
C ILE A 58 -2.80 13.21 9.38
N ASP A 59 -2.54 13.81 10.54
CA ASP A 59 -1.30 13.56 11.28
C ASP A 59 -1.34 12.16 11.90
N LEU A 60 -0.26 11.39 11.73
CA LEU A 60 -0.10 10.07 12.30
C LEU A 60 0.83 10.11 13.51
N SER A 61 0.59 9.20 14.44
CA SER A 61 1.46 8.96 15.60
C SER A 61 2.61 8.00 15.25
N LEU A 62 3.10 8.07 14.01
CA LEU A 62 4.21 7.29 13.49
C LEU A 62 5.37 8.22 13.13
N LYS A 63 6.59 7.83 13.46
CA LYS A 63 7.79 8.55 13.05
C LYS A 63 8.05 8.37 11.57
N TRP A 64 8.50 9.42 10.90
CA TRP A 64 9.03 9.29 9.53
C TRP A 64 10.34 8.49 9.54
N PRO A 65 10.62 7.62 8.54
CA PRO A 65 9.83 7.34 7.34
C PRO A 65 8.67 6.35 7.57
N CYS A 66 7.56 6.57 6.88
CA CYS A 66 6.44 5.62 6.83
C CYS A 66 6.23 5.05 5.44
N GLN A 67 5.55 3.91 5.40
CA GLN A 67 5.04 3.32 4.19
C GLN A 67 3.63 2.76 4.36
N PHE A 68 2.88 2.71 3.26
CA PHE A 68 1.63 1.94 3.20
C PHE A 68 1.93 0.45 3.22
N HIS A 69 1.19 -0.30 4.03
CA HIS A 69 1.31 -1.75 4.08
C HIS A 69 0.78 -2.38 2.78
N ARG A 70 1.57 -3.27 2.21
CA ARG A 70 1.32 -3.90 0.91
C ARG A 70 1.24 -5.42 1.02
N ASP A 71 0.43 -6.00 0.15
CA ASP A 71 0.38 -7.45 -0.01
C ASP A 71 1.64 -7.96 -0.74
N PRO A 72 1.84 -9.29 -0.88
CA PRO A 72 3.02 -9.83 -1.57
C PRO A 72 3.11 -9.47 -3.06
N SER A 73 2.02 -9.01 -3.69
CA SER A 73 2.05 -8.49 -5.06
C SER A 73 2.58 -7.06 -5.15
N GLY A 74 2.76 -6.41 -3.99
CA GLY A 74 3.12 -5.00 -3.90
C GLY A 74 1.92 -4.07 -4.00
N THR A 75 0.69 -4.57 -3.94
CA THR A 75 -0.54 -3.75 -3.99
C THR A 75 -0.91 -3.27 -2.60
N LEU A 76 -1.52 -2.08 -2.48
CA LEU A 76 -2.07 -1.60 -1.21
C LEU A 76 -2.99 -2.65 -0.60
N ARG A 77 -2.66 -3.13 0.60
CA ARG A 77 -3.49 -4.14 1.26
C ARG A 77 -4.64 -3.44 1.97
N THR A 78 -5.85 -3.75 1.53
CA THR A 78 -7.10 -3.25 2.11
C THR A 78 -7.85 -4.38 2.81
N LYS A 79 -8.59 -4.05 3.87
CA LYS A 79 -9.52 -4.97 4.53
C LYS A 79 -10.86 -4.31 4.79
N GLN A 80 -11.93 -5.05 4.55
CA GLN A 80 -13.29 -4.66 4.90
C GLN A 80 -13.56 -5.06 6.35
N VAL A 81 -13.90 -4.09 7.21
CA VAL A 81 -14.25 -4.28 8.62
C VAL A 81 -15.63 -3.67 8.86
N GLY A 82 -16.65 -4.53 8.94
CA GLY A 82 -18.05 -4.10 8.91
C GLY A 82 -18.34 -3.33 7.61
N THR A 83 -18.86 -2.11 7.72
CA THR A 83 -19.14 -1.23 6.57
C THR A 83 -17.95 -0.36 6.15
N ARG A 84 -16.82 -0.43 6.87
CA ARG A 84 -15.65 0.43 6.63
C ARG A 84 -14.54 -0.34 5.92
N GLN A 85 -13.77 0.35 5.09
CA GLN A 85 -12.50 -0.18 4.57
C GLN A 85 -11.34 0.36 5.40
N VAL A 86 -10.33 -0.48 5.62
CA VAL A 86 -9.16 -0.20 6.45
C VAL A 86 -7.88 -0.50 5.68
N ILE A 87 -6.89 0.36 5.84
CA ILE A 87 -5.50 0.17 5.40
C ILE A 87 -4.55 0.41 6.58
N LEU A 88 -3.32 -0.10 6.47
CA LEU A 88 -2.30 0.09 7.48
C LEU A 88 -1.18 0.98 6.94
N VAL A 89 -0.65 1.82 7.82
CA VAL A 89 0.58 2.59 7.63
C VAL A 89 1.57 2.10 8.69
N GLU A 90 2.81 1.89 8.28
CA GLU A 90 3.86 1.38 9.17
C GLU A 90 5.13 2.22 9.08
N SER A 91 5.80 2.35 10.22
CA SER A 91 7.14 2.94 10.35
C SER A 91 8.04 1.90 11.01
N SER A 92 9.25 1.70 10.48
CA SER A 92 10.15 0.65 10.94
C SER A 92 11.57 1.16 11.08
N GLU A 93 12.22 0.78 12.17
CA GLU A 93 13.62 1.06 12.45
C GLU A 93 14.34 -0.24 12.80
N GLN A 94 15.51 -0.48 12.22
CA GLN A 94 16.32 -1.64 12.55
C GLN A 94 16.77 -1.57 14.02
N LEU A 95 16.62 -2.67 14.75
CA LEU A 95 17.16 -2.75 16.11
C LEU A 95 18.70 -2.79 16.07
N PRO A 96 19.37 -2.30 17.13
CA PRO A 96 20.83 -2.36 17.22
C PRO A 96 21.37 -3.79 17.14
N SER A 97 22.59 -3.92 16.62
CA SER A 97 23.32 -5.19 16.63
C SER A 97 23.43 -5.76 18.06
N PRO A 98 23.36 -7.09 18.24
CA PRO A 98 23.39 -8.13 17.21
C PRO A 98 22.01 -8.50 16.61
N SER A 99 20.95 -7.75 16.92
CA SER A 99 19.62 -8.06 16.40
C SER A 99 19.56 -7.86 14.88
N ARG A 100 18.75 -8.69 14.22
CA ARG A 100 18.36 -8.51 12.81
C ARG A 100 16.91 -8.04 12.66
N ASP A 101 16.20 -7.88 13.76
CA ASP A 101 14.80 -7.48 13.76
C ASP A 101 14.65 -5.96 13.66
N CYS A 102 13.42 -5.53 13.45
CA CYS A 102 13.04 -4.13 13.41
C CYS A 102 12.04 -3.84 14.53
N ARG A 103 12.11 -2.64 15.11
CA ARG A 103 11.00 -2.07 15.86
C ARG A 103 10.06 -1.43 14.84
N THR A 104 8.84 -1.95 14.75
CA THR A 104 7.85 -1.48 13.80
C THR A 104 6.62 -0.99 14.54
N GLU A 105 6.22 0.25 14.22
CA GLU A 105 4.99 0.88 14.69
C GLU A 105 3.96 0.91 13.55
N ILE A 106 2.72 0.56 13.86
CA ILE A 106 1.65 0.38 12.87
C ILE A 106 0.42 1.15 13.34
N GLN A 107 -0.12 1.98 12.45
CA GLN A 107 -1.36 2.71 12.66
C GLN A 107 -2.31 2.44 11.49
N ALA A 108 -3.61 2.44 11.76
CA ALA A 108 -4.61 2.16 10.74
C ALA A 108 -5.28 3.44 10.25
N LEU A 109 -5.72 3.44 8.99
CA LEU A 109 -6.64 4.42 8.43
C LEU A 109 -7.91 3.71 8.00
N ARG A 110 -9.07 4.29 8.29
CA ARG A 110 -10.36 3.75 7.84
C ARG A 110 -11.19 4.80 7.11
N SER A 111 -12.12 4.33 6.28
CA SER A 111 -13.22 5.15 5.80
C SER A 111 -14.10 5.60 6.97
N GLY A 112 -14.25 6.91 7.14
CA GLY A 112 -15.18 7.55 8.07
C GLY A 112 -16.57 7.72 7.48
N SER A 113 -17.45 8.43 8.20
CA SER A 113 -18.69 8.95 7.63
C SER A 113 -18.39 10.06 6.61
N ASP A 114 -19.29 10.24 5.65
CA ASP A 114 -19.21 11.33 4.66
C ASP A 114 -17.92 11.33 3.81
N GLN A 115 -17.47 10.13 3.43
CA GLN A 115 -16.28 9.92 2.60
C GLN A 115 -14.96 10.42 3.21
N THR A 116 -14.93 10.77 4.50
CA THR A 116 -13.69 11.15 5.18
C THR A 116 -12.79 9.94 5.44
N LEU A 117 -11.51 10.18 5.73
CA LEU A 117 -10.60 9.20 6.31
C LEU A 117 -10.27 9.55 7.77
N GLU A 118 -10.20 8.54 8.62
CA GLU A 118 -9.87 8.66 10.04
C GLU A 118 -8.68 7.76 10.37
N ALA A 119 -7.70 8.27 11.12
CA ALA A 119 -6.65 7.45 11.71
C ALA A 119 -7.14 6.79 13.01
N SER A 120 -6.64 5.59 13.29
CA SER A 120 -6.83 4.97 14.60
C SER A 120 -6.15 5.80 15.68
N SER A 121 -6.73 5.88 16.88
CA SER A 121 -6.05 6.45 18.04
C SER A 121 -4.96 5.52 18.57
N ALA A 122 -5.11 4.21 18.38
CA ALA A 122 -4.13 3.21 18.78
C ALA A 122 -3.00 3.06 17.75
N VAL A 123 -1.81 2.74 18.27
CA VAL A 123 -0.61 2.35 17.51
C VAL A 123 -0.14 1.00 18.05
N SER A 124 0.00 0.02 17.16
CA SER A 124 0.58 -1.27 17.51
C SER A 124 2.10 -1.22 17.37
N ARG A 125 2.79 -1.96 18.24
CA ARG A 125 4.25 -2.06 18.24
C ARG A 125 4.65 -3.52 18.19
N VAL A 126 5.51 -3.86 17.24
CA VAL A 126 5.94 -5.24 16.99
C VAL A 126 7.44 -5.30 16.69
N THR A 127 8.01 -6.49 16.82
CA THR A 127 9.41 -6.78 16.51
C THR A 127 9.51 -7.62 15.25
N ALA A 128 9.35 -6.98 14.09
CA ALA A 128 9.38 -7.64 12.77
C ALA A 128 9.67 -6.61 11.69
N CYS A 129 10.48 -6.96 10.69
CA CYS A 129 10.83 -6.06 9.58
C CYS A 129 9.84 -6.18 8.40
N PRO A 130 9.47 -5.06 7.76
CA PRO A 130 8.77 -5.08 6.48
C PRO A 130 9.58 -5.74 5.34
N PRO A 131 8.92 -6.30 4.31
CA PRO A 131 7.47 -6.45 4.19
C PRO A 131 6.98 -7.67 4.99
N PHE A 132 6.33 -7.42 6.13
CA PHE A 132 5.73 -8.45 6.97
C PHE A 132 4.24 -8.51 6.69
N GLN A 133 3.67 -9.71 6.54
CA GLN A 133 2.24 -9.87 6.29
C GLN A 133 1.46 -9.91 7.60
N TRP A 134 0.94 -8.77 8.02
CA TRP A 134 0.18 -8.65 9.26
C TRP A 134 -1.08 -9.51 9.25
N ASP A 135 -1.43 -10.08 10.41
CA ASP A 135 -2.68 -10.81 10.62
C ASP A 135 -3.89 -9.88 10.39
N GLU A 136 -5.03 -10.44 9.99
CA GLU A 136 -6.23 -9.65 9.73
C GLU A 136 -6.72 -8.90 10.98
N LYS A 137 -6.47 -9.43 12.18
CA LYS A 137 -6.81 -8.75 13.44
C LYS A 137 -6.11 -7.41 13.61
N MET A 138 -4.95 -7.19 12.98
CA MET A 138 -4.29 -5.88 12.99
C MET A 138 -5.12 -4.78 12.33
N PHE A 139 -5.95 -5.12 11.33
CA PHE A 139 -6.85 -4.16 10.68
C PHE A 139 -8.09 -3.86 11.51
N ILE A 140 -8.43 -4.74 12.46
CA ILE A 140 -9.64 -4.65 13.30
C ILE A 140 -9.29 -3.97 14.63
N GLY A 141 -8.34 -4.56 15.38
CA GLY A 141 -8.07 -4.19 16.77
C GLY A 141 -7.50 -2.79 16.96
N LEU A 142 -6.93 -2.16 15.94
CA LEU A 142 -6.43 -0.77 16.04
C LEU A 142 -7.55 0.27 16.19
N PHE A 143 -8.79 -0.07 15.85
CA PHE A 143 -9.95 0.82 16.05
C PHE A 143 -10.85 0.41 17.21
N GLU A 144 -10.50 -0.68 17.91
CA GLU A 144 -11.21 -1.13 19.10
C GLU A 144 -10.50 -0.54 20.32
N PRO A 145 -11.20 0.22 21.18
CA PRO A 145 -10.64 0.62 22.46
C PRO A 145 -10.49 -0.64 23.32
N ASP A 146 -9.25 -0.96 23.70
CA ASP A 146 -8.83 -1.97 24.69
C ASP A 146 -9.86 -3.07 25.00
N ALA A 147 -9.73 -4.23 24.33
CA ALA A 147 -10.29 -5.47 24.84
C ALA A 147 -9.54 -5.93 26.11
#